data_AF-A0A965LVX1-F1
#
_entry.id   AF-A0A965LVX1-F1
#
_cell.length_a   1.000
_cell.length_b   1.000
_cell.length_c   1.000
_cell.angle_alpha   90.00
_cell.angle_beta   90.00
_cell.angle_gamma   90.00
#
_symmetry.space_group_name_H-M   'P 1'
#
loop_
_entity.id
_entity.type
_entity.pdbx_description
1 polymer ?
#
loop_
_entity_poly.entity_id
_entity_poly.type
_entity_poly.pdbx_seq_one_letter_code
_entity_poly.pdbx_strand_id
1 'polypeptide(L)' 'PLSRHIFRAPTRFYKTGVVFMAWLNGHQDHFVMVGGQQSTRNILHFADIFRLADQAGLITDPERACSRMSSLLAVHGIQ' A
#
# COMPACT_ATOMS: atom_id res chain seq x y z
N PRO A 1 8.48 7.58 10.34
CA PRO A 1 8.70 7.75 8.88
C PRO A 1 7.48 7.35 8.03
N LEU A 2 6.97 6.12 8.20
CA LEU A 2 5.80 5.59 7.49
C LEU A 2 4.58 6.53 7.51
N SER A 3 4.13 6.93 8.71
CA SER A 3 2.95 7.79 8.86
C SER A 3 3.11 9.10 8.07
N ARG A 4 4.25 9.80 8.19
CA ARG A 4 4.50 11.02 7.41
C ARG A 4 4.42 10.79 5.90
N HIS A 5 4.85 9.63 5.41
CA HIS A 5 4.75 9.30 3.99
C HIS A 5 3.31 9.03 3.56
N ILE A 6 2.53 8.23 4.31
CA ILE A 6 1.10 7.98 4.05
C ILE A 6 0.33 9.31 3.95
N PHE A 7 0.62 10.26 4.84
CA PHE A 7 -0.05 11.55 4.95
C PHE A 7 0.60 12.67 4.11
N ARG A 8 1.60 12.36 3.28
CA ARG A 8 2.29 13.37 2.45
C ARG A 8 1.32 14.08 1.50
N ALA A 9 1.63 15.31 1.09
CA ALA A 9 0.79 16.05 0.17
C ALA A 9 0.52 15.28 -1.16
N PRO A 10 -0.68 15.39 -1.76
CA PRO A 10 -1.90 15.98 -1.21
C PRO A 10 -2.54 15.09 -0.12
N THR A 11 -2.71 15.63 1.08
CA THR A 11 -3.08 14.85 2.29
C THR A 11 -4.46 14.19 2.20
N ARG A 12 -5.39 14.73 1.42
CA ARG A 12 -6.75 14.16 1.24
C ARG A 12 -6.75 12.69 0.79
N PHE A 13 -5.66 12.21 0.18
CA PHE A 13 -5.50 10.83 -0.29
C PHE A 13 -4.74 9.93 0.71
N TYR A 14 -4.62 10.31 1.99
CA TYR A 14 -3.97 9.47 3.00
C TYR A 14 -4.69 8.11 3.16
N LYS A 15 -6.02 8.08 2.99
CA LYS A 15 -6.85 6.88 3.13
C LYS A 15 -6.39 5.76 2.21
N THR A 16 -5.85 6.11 1.03
CA THR A 16 -5.29 5.16 0.08
C THR A 16 -4.13 4.37 0.67
N GLY A 17 -3.23 5.02 1.41
CA GLY A 17 -2.13 4.34 2.10
C GLY A 17 -2.60 3.51 3.31
N VAL A 18 -3.64 3.97 4.02
CA VAL A 18 -4.24 3.21 5.14
C VAL A 18 -4.90 1.92 4.65
N VAL A 19 -5.72 2.00 3.61
CA VAL A 19 -6.37 0.84 3.00
C VAL A 19 -5.35 -0.10 2.37
N PHE A 20 -4.29 0.44 1.76
CA PHE A 20 -3.18 -0.37 1.26
C PHE A 20 -2.49 -1.18 2.39
N MET A 21 -2.24 -0.57 3.55
CA MET A 21 -1.74 -1.30 4.73
C MET A 21 -2.71 -2.36 5.23
N ALA A 22 -4.01 -2.05 5.28
CA ALA A 22 -5.04 -2.99 5.66
C ALA A 22 -5.06 -4.21 4.72
N TRP A 23 -4.94 -3.97 3.41
CA TRP A 23 -4.80 -5.02 2.42
C TRP A 23 -3.48 -5.78 2.59
N LEU A 24 -2.31 -5.17 2.72
CA LEU A 24 -1.08 -5.95 2.93
C LEU A 24 -1.17 -6.91 4.14
N ASN A 25 -1.80 -6.47 5.23
CA ASN A 25 -1.94 -7.26 6.46
C ASN A 25 -3.16 -8.18 6.50
N GLY A 26 -3.90 -8.34 5.40
CA GLY A 26 -4.99 -9.30 5.34
C GLY A 26 -6.27 -8.90 6.08
N HIS A 27 -6.44 -7.62 6.44
CA HIS A 27 -7.70 -7.10 6.97
C HIS A 27 -8.80 -7.00 5.90
N GLN A 28 -8.42 -7.10 4.62
CA GLN A 28 -9.33 -7.18 3.47
C GLN A 28 -8.67 -7.96 2.33
N ASP A 29 -9.48 -8.56 1.45
CA ASP A 29 -8.99 -9.43 0.38
C ASP A 29 -8.64 -8.72 -0.93
N HIS A 30 -9.15 -7.51 -1.13
CA HIS A 30 -8.98 -6.73 -2.36
C HIS A 30 -8.42 -5.33 -2.07
N PHE A 31 -7.75 -4.72 -3.05
CA PHE A 31 -7.32 -3.32 -3.01
C PHE A 31 -8.16 -2.45 -3.96
N VAL A 32 -9.42 -2.24 -3.58
CA VAL A 32 -10.40 -1.41 -4.30
C VAL A 32 -11.05 -0.47 -3.27
N MET A 33 -11.23 0.78 -3.66
CA MET A 33 -11.80 1.82 -2.81
C MET A 33 -12.98 2.50 -3.51
N VAL A 34 -13.91 3.02 -2.70
CA VAL A 34 -15.03 3.83 -3.18
C VAL A 34 -14.52 4.99 -4.05
N GLY A 35 -15.16 5.21 -5.20
CA GLY A 35 -14.76 6.25 -6.15
C GLY A 35 -13.43 5.98 -6.86
N GLY A 36 -12.93 4.74 -6.85
CA GLY A 36 -11.68 4.39 -7.50
C GLY A 36 -10.44 4.94 -6.80
N GLN A 37 -10.54 5.30 -5.52
CA GLN A 37 -9.46 6.02 -4.82
C GLN A 37 -8.15 5.23 -4.69
N GLN A 38 -8.13 3.92 -4.94
CA GLN A 38 -6.90 3.12 -4.99
C GLN A 38 -5.89 3.64 -6.03
N SER A 39 -6.33 4.38 -7.06
CA SER A 39 -5.47 4.95 -8.11
C SER A 39 -4.98 6.38 -7.83
N THR A 40 -5.34 6.97 -6.68
CA THR A 40 -4.99 8.36 -6.34
C THR A 40 -3.54 8.59 -5.94
N ARG A 41 -2.75 7.52 -5.83
CA ARG A 41 -1.30 7.53 -5.55
C ARG A 41 -0.59 6.70 -6.62
N ASN A 42 0.65 7.09 -6.94
CA ASN A 42 1.47 6.35 -7.91
C ASN A 42 2.06 5.07 -7.29
N ILE A 43 2.53 4.16 -8.14
CA ILE A 43 3.09 2.87 -7.69
C ILE A 43 4.30 3.01 -6.76
N LEU A 44 5.15 4.02 -6.98
CA LEU A 44 6.31 4.30 -6.13
C LEU A 44 5.90 4.66 -4.69
N HIS A 45 4.77 5.36 -4.52
CA HIS A 45 4.24 5.67 -3.21
C HIS A 45 3.91 4.40 -2.42
N PHE A 46 3.32 3.39 -3.07
CA PHE A 46 3.00 2.09 -2.46
C PHE A 46 4.26 1.29 -2.15
N ALA A 47 5.26 1.29 -3.05
CA ALA A 47 6.54 0.63 -2.80
C ALA A 47 7.26 1.22 -1.57
N ASP A 48 7.24 2.54 -1.41
CA ASP A 48 7.76 3.20 -0.21
C ASP A 48 6.96 2.87 1.06
N ILE A 49 5.63 2.77 0.98
CA ILE A 49 4.81 2.32 2.13
C ILE A 49 5.21 0.90 2.52
N PHE A 50 5.31 -0.01 1.56
CA PHE A 50 5.70 -1.41 1.79
C PHE A 50 7.06 -1.49 2.51
N ARG A 51 8.08 -0.80 1.98
CA ARG A 51 9.42 -0.74 2.59
C ARG A 51 9.41 -0.12 3.98
N LEU A 52 8.71 1.00 4.17
CA LEU A 52 8.65 1.69 5.46
C LEU A 52 7.82 0.92 6.51
N ALA A 53 6.85 0.11 6.07
CA ALA A 53 6.07 -0.77 6.92
C ALA A 53 6.89 -1.95 7.42
N ASP A 54 7.67 -2.57 6.53
CA ASP A 54 8.64 -3.62 6.89
C ASP A 54 9.67 -3.11 7.90
N GLN A 55 10.31 -1.96 7.61
CA GLN A 55 11.26 -1.32 8.54
C GLN A 55 10.64 -0.95 9.90
N ALA A 56 9.33 -0.76 9.96
CA ALA A 56 8.60 -0.45 11.18
C ALA A 56 8.07 -1.70 11.92
N GLY A 57 8.27 -2.91 11.38
CA GLY A 57 7.72 -4.15 11.94
C GLY A 57 6.19 -4.22 11.90
N LEU A 58 5.57 -3.54 10.93
CA LEU A 58 4.10 -3.42 10.81
C LEU A 58 3.48 -4.38 9.79
N ILE A 59 4.30 -5.26 9.20
CA ILE A 59 3.84 -6.33 8.32
C ILE A 59 3.65 -7.59 9.17
N THR A 60 2.40 -8.04 9.31
CA THR A 60 2.06 -9.20 10.15
C THR A 60 2.42 -10.53 9.49
N ASP A 61 2.31 -10.60 8.17
CA ASP A 61 2.60 -11.77 7.36
C ASP A 61 3.42 -11.35 6.13
N PRO A 62 4.77 -11.48 6.19
CA PRO A 62 5.66 -11.04 5.12
C PRO A 62 5.41 -11.75 3.79
N GLU A 63 5.10 -13.05 3.79
CA GLU A 63 4.89 -13.82 2.56
C GLU A 63 3.64 -13.32 1.82
N ARG A 64 2.55 -13.12 2.55
CA ARG A 64 1.31 -12.57 2.00
C ARG A 64 1.51 -11.15 1.49
N ALA A 65 2.20 -10.31 2.26
CA ALA A 65 2.46 -8.93 1.87
C ALA A 65 3.32 -8.87 0.60
N CYS A 66 4.36 -9.70 0.48
CA CYS A 66 5.19 -9.83 -0.71
C CYS A 66 4.36 -10.29 -1.92
N SER A 67 3.57 -11.36 -1.78
CA SER A 67 2.70 -11.87 -2.86
C SER A 67 1.73 -10.79 -3.37
N ARG A 68 1.10 -10.05 -2.44
CA ARG A 68 0.20 -8.94 -2.76
C ARG A 68 0.94 -7.79 -3.46
N MET A 69 2.08 -7.37 -2.95
CA MET A 69 2.89 -6.31 -3.56
C MET A 69 3.36 -6.70 -4.97
N SER A 70 3.85 -7.92 -5.16
CA SER A 70 4.23 -8.46 -6.48
C SER A 70 3.05 -8.47 -7.45
N SER A 71 1.87 -8.87 -6.99
CA SER A 71 0.66 -8.86 -7.82
C SER A 71 0.28 -7.43 -8.26
N LEU A 72 0.41 -6.45 -7.36
CA LEU A 72 0.16 -5.05 -7.69
C LEU A 72 1.18 -4.51 -8.71
N LEU A 73 2.45 -4.86 -8.56
CA LEU A 73 3.52 -4.49 -9.50
C LEU A 73 3.29 -5.08 -10.89
N ALA A 74 2.86 -6.34 -10.96
CA ALA A 74 2.56 -7.02 -12.22
C ALA A 74 1.46 -6.31 -13.02
N VAL A 75 0.41 -5.82 -12.34
CA VAL A 75 -0.66 -5.01 -12.99
C VAL A 75 -0.12 -3.68 -13.55
N HIS A 76 0.99 -3.17 -13.01
CA HIS A 76 1.70 -1.99 -13.51
C HIS A 76 2.81 -2.34 -14.52
N GLY A 77 2.90 -3.60 -14.97
CA GLY A 77 3.88 -4.05 -15.96
C GLY A 77 5.31 -4.22 -15.41
N ILE A 78 5.45 -4.39 -14.09
CA ILE A 78 6.74 -4.61 -13.42
C ILE A 78 6.82 -6.07 -12.97
N GLN A 79 7.91 -6.76 -13.32
CA GLN A 79 8.18 -8.16 -12.97
C GLN A 79 9.35 -8.29 -12.00
#